data_AF-A0A947THF0-F1
#
_entry.id   AF-A0A947THF0-F1
#
_cell.length_a   1.000
_cell.length_b   1.000
_cell.length_c   1.000
_cell.angle_alpha   90.00
_cell.angle_beta   90.00
_cell.angle_gamma   90.00
#
_symmetry.space_group_name_H-M   'P 1'
#
loop_
_entity.id
_entity.type
_entity.pdbx_description
1 polymer ?
#
loop_
_entity_poly.entity_id
_entity_poly.type
_entity_poly.pdbx_seq_one_letter_code
_entity_poly.pdbx_strand_id
1 'polypeptide(L)'
;MAGRAQREIERAERERRGAIEASFRARHPDIARQERAMRKERVERERRYARRDKLKDGGTPETKAKAAQVRQGSLARLYERGHITIEQLAASQEIRTVGERIGADVAIGTVSLETRVDQSRAIDGTFFERLGAVRAEVAYTRWREEIGRSRKGAGPVLAMVVHDEACSAVAKHWNMRDITARALLTSALDRWGDIMGETCSAIEEADLLAMQAGLL
;
A
#
# COMPACT_ATOMS: atom_id res chain seq x y z
N MET A 1 33.89 13.14 -42.06
CA MET A 1 33.72 14.53 -42.53
C MET A 1 32.28 15.06 -42.44
N ALA A 2 31.23 14.24 -42.58
CA ALA A 2 29.82 14.70 -42.57
C ALA A 2 29.34 15.37 -41.26
N GLY A 3 29.87 14.99 -40.09
CA GLY A 3 29.43 15.52 -38.80
C GLY A 3 29.92 16.93 -38.44
N ARG A 4 30.89 17.52 -39.17
CA ARG A 4 31.33 18.92 -38.93
C ARG A 4 30.44 19.90 -39.69
N ALA A 5 30.14 19.62 -40.95
CA ALA A 5 29.24 20.44 -41.76
C ALA A 5 27.83 20.53 -41.15
N GLN A 6 27.29 19.42 -40.65
CA GLN A 6 25.99 19.41 -39.97
C GLN A 6 25.98 20.31 -38.71
N ARG A 7 27.05 20.26 -37.92
CA ARG A 7 27.20 21.09 -36.72
C ARG A 7 27.35 22.57 -37.04
N GLU A 8 28.02 22.91 -38.14
CA GLU A 8 28.15 24.29 -38.62
C GLU A 8 26.82 24.85 -39.11
N ILE A 9 26.02 24.05 -39.83
CA ILE A 9 24.68 24.43 -40.26
C ILE A 9 23.77 24.66 -39.04
N GLU A 10 23.76 23.73 -38.08
CA GLU A 10 22.97 23.89 -36.84
C GLU A 10 23.41 25.09 -36.00
N ARG A 11 24.70 25.43 -36.04
CA ARG A 11 25.24 26.60 -35.34
C ARG A 11 24.78 27.88 -36.02
N ALA A 12 24.91 27.98 -37.34
CA ALA A 12 24.47 29.13 -38.12
C ALA A 12 22.95 29.35 -38.01
N GLU A 13 22.15 28.29 -37.96
CA GLU A 13 20.71 28.39 -37.72
C GLU A 13 20.36 28.86 -36.32
N ARG A 14 21.09 28.40 -35.29
CA ARG A 14 20.92 28.89 -33.91
C ARG A 14 21.29 30.35 -33.79
N GLU A 15 22.36 30.78 -34.45
CA GLU A 15 22.80 32.18 -34.49
C GLU A 15 21.76 33.06 -35.20
N ARG A 16 21.23 32.64 -36.36
CA ARG A 16 20.13 33.34 -37.04
C ARG A 16 18.86 33.41 -36.18
N ARG A 17 18.45 32.30 -35.56
CA ARG A 17 17.29 32.30 -34.65
C ARG A 17 17.51 33.22 -33.45
N GLY A 18 18.72 33.22 -32.88
CA GLY A 18 19.11 34.10 -31.78
C GLY A 18 19.07 35.59 -32.16
N ALA A 19 19.53 35.94 -33.36
CA ALA A 19 19.49 37.31 -33.88
C ALA A 19 18.05 37.79 -34.12
N ILE A 20 17.19 36.92 -34.68
CA ILE A 20 15.77 37.21 -34.88
C ILE A 20 15.07 37.43 -33.53
N GLU A 21 15.28 36.54 -32.56
CA GLU A 21 14.73 36.70 -31.21
C GLU A 21 15.24 37.95 -30.50
N ALA A 22 16.51 38.32 -30.68
CA ALA A 22 17.08 39.54 -30.11
C ALA A 22 16.44 40.80 -30.72
N SER A 23 16.26 40.81 -32.04
CA SER A 23 15.59 41.91 -32.75
C SER A 23 14.12 42.06 -32.34
N PHE A 24 13.42 40.94 -32.13
CA PHE A 24 12.05 40.92 -31.66
C PHE A 24 11.92 41.45 -30.22
N ARG A 25 12.83 41.05 -29.33
CA ARG A 25 12.90 41.57 -27.94
C ARG A 25 13.16 43.07 -27.88
N ALA A 26 13.98 43.59 -28.77
CA ALA A 26 14.28 45.03 -28.84
C ALA A 26 13.06 45.84 -29.30
N ARG A 27 12.26 45.32 -30.24
CA ARG A 27 11.04 45.99 -30.75
C ARG A 27 9.83 45.83 -29.83
N HIS A 28 9.72 44.70 -29.13
CA HIS A 28 8.57 44.37 -28.30
C HIS A 28 9.01 43.89 -26.91
N PRO A 29 9.56 44.79 -26.07
CA PRO A 29 10.14 44.43 -24.78
C PRO A 29 9.11 43.88 -23.79
N ASP A 30 7.89 44.41 -23.79
CA ASP A 30 6.83 44.00 -22.86
C ASP A 30 6.24 42.64 -23.25
N ILE A 31 6.00 42.40 -24.54
CA ILE A 31 5.52 41.11 -25.05
C ILE A 31 6.57 40.02 -24.79
N ALA A 32 7.85 40.30 -25.04
CA ALA A 32 8.92 39.35 -24.76
C ALA A 32 9.09 39.06 -23.25
N ARG A 33 8.81 40.03 -22.37
CA ARG A 33 8.80 39.84 -20.92
C ARG A 33 7.64 38.93 -20.48
N GLN A 34 6.46 39.15 -21.03
CA GLN A 34 5.28 38.31 -20.79
C GLN A 34 5.49 36.88 -21.30
N GLU A 35 6.02 36.69 -22.51
CA GLU A 35 6.35 35.36 -23.02
C GLU A 35 7.40 34.64 -22.17
N ARG A 36 8.43 35.35 -21.71
CA ARG A 36 9.44 34.76 -20.81
C ARG A 36 8.85 34.39 -19.46
N ALA A 37 7.94 35.20 -18.91
CA ALA A 37 7.24 34.89 -17.67
C ALA A 37 6.38 33.63 -17.84
N MET A 38 5.59 33.55 -18.91
CA MET A 38 4.77 32.38 -19.23
C MET A 38 5.61 31.11 -19.47
N ARG A 39 6.77 31.21 -20.14
CA ARG A 39 7.69 30.07 -20.32
C ARG A 39 8.29 29.61 -19.00
N LYS A 40 8.73 30.54 -18.13
CA LYS A 40 9.24 30.20 -16.80
C LYS A 40 8.16 29.54 -15.95
N GLU A 41 6.96 30.12 -15.92
CA GLU A 41 5.82 29.58 -15.19
C GLU A 41 5.43 28.19 -15.68
N ARG A 42 5.44 27.96 -17.00
CA ARG A 42 5.19 26.64 -17.59
C ARG A 42 6.24 25.62 -17.16
N VAL A 43 7.53 25.97 -17.23
CA VAL A 43 8.62 25.09 -16.79
C VAL A 43 8.55 24.82 -15.29
N GLU A 44 8.22 25.81 -14.48
CA GLU A 44 8.02 25.63 -13.04
C GLU A 44 6.80 24.76 -12.73
N ARG A 45 5.70 24.93 -13.47
CA ARG A 45 4.51 24.09 -13.37
C ARG A 45 4.85 22.63 -13.74
N GLU A 46 5.51 22.41 -14.87
CA GLU A 46 5.96 21.07 -15.29
C GLU A 46 6.92 20.45 -14.27
N ARG A 47 7.87 21.22 -13.71
CA ARG A 47 8.76 20.76 -12.63
C ARG A 47 8.00 20.44 -11.34
N ARG A 48 7.00 21.24 -10.97
CA ARG A 48 6.13 20.97 -9.80
C ARG A 48 5.31 19.70 -10.01
N TYR A 49 4.74 19.48 -11.20
CA TYR A 49 4.04 18.25 -11.54
C TYR A 49 4.97 17.03 -11.58
N ALA A 50 6.20 17.17 -12.09
CA ALA A 50 7.18 16.09 -12.15
C ALA A 50 7.75 15.70 -10.78
N ARG A 51 7.85 16.66 -9.85
CA ARG A 51 8.25 16.43 -8.45
C ARG A 51 7.09 16.00 -7.55
N ARG A 52 5.88 15.94 -8.08
CA ARG A 52 4.68 15.59 -7.33
C ARG A 52 4.66 14.08 -7.09
N ASP A 53 4.62 13.67 -5.83
CA ASP A 53 4.43 12.28 -5.47
C ASP A 53 2.94 11.97 -5.62
N LYS A 54 2.55 11.27 -6.69
CA LYS A 54 1.14 11.00 -7.00
C LYS A 54 0.45 10.18 -5.91
N LEU A 55 1.21 9.48 -5.05
CA LEU A 55 0.70 8.70 -3.93
C LEU A 55 0.47 9.55 -2.66
N LYS A 56 1.32 10.56 -2.40
CA LYS A 56 1.18 11.51 -1.27
C LYS A 56 0.35 12.76 -1.56
N ASP A 57 0.29 13.17 -2.82
CA ASP A 57 -0.34 14.42 -3.25
C ASP A 57 -1.74 14.23 -3.84
N GLY A 58 -2.23 12.98 -3.90
CA GLY A 58 -3.58 12.64 -4.34
C GLY A 58 -4.62 12.87 -3.24
N GLY A 59 -5.00 14.12 -3.00
CA GLY A 59 -6.12 14.43 -2.11
C GLY A 59 -6.42 15.93 -2.06
N THR A 60 -7.70 16.29 -2.09
CA THR A 60 -8.11 17.69 -1.91
C THR A 60 -7.74 18.18 -0.51
N PRO A 61 -7.49 19.50 -0.31
CA PRO A 61 -7.19 20.06 1.01
C PRO A 61 -8.24 19.69 2.07
N GLU A 62 -9.51 19.60 1.67
CA GLU A 62 -10.62 19.16 2.50
C GLU A 62 -10.50 17.67 2.87
N THR A 63 -10.05 16.82 1.94
CA THR A 63 -9.77 15.40 2.21
C THR A 63 -8.59 15.26 3.18
N LYS A 64 -7.54 16.07 3.03
CA LYS A 64 -6.38 16.08 3.96
C LYS A 64 -6.77 16.64 5.34
N ALA A 65 -7.60 17.67 5.40
CA ALA A 65 -8.11 18.24 6.66
C ALA A 65 -9.06 17.28 7.37
N LYS A 66 -9.93 16.58 6.63
CA LYS A 66 -10.81 15.54 7.16
C LYS A 66 -10.03 14.31 7.60
N ALA A 67 -8.99 13.92 6.85
CA ALA A 67 -8.04 12.87 7.25
C ALA A 67 -7.20 13.26 8.48
N ALA A 68 -6.88 14.54 8.67
CA ALA A 68 -6.21 15.04 9.87
C ALA A 68 -7.15 15.12 11.10
N GLN A 69 -8.46 15.31 10.88
CA GLN A 69 -9.48 15.33 11.94
C GLN A 69 -10.00 13.94 12.32
N VAL A 70 -10.11 13.03 11.35
CA VAL A 70 -10.38 11.62 11.59
C VAL A 70 -9.12 11.06 12.21
N ARG A 71 -9.24 10.44 13.40
CA ARG A 71 -8.13 9.82 14.11
C ARG A 71 -7.56 8.69 13.25
N GLN A 72 -6.68 9.01 12.31
CA GLN A 72 -6.03 8.01 11.49
C GLN A 72 -5.28 7.06 12.40
N GLY A 73 -5.49 5.77 12.15
CA GLY A 73 -4.89 4.72 12.93
C GLY A 73 -3.37 4.80 12.92
N SER A 74 -2.73 4.20 13.93
CA SER A 74 -1.27 4.25 14.07
C SER A 74 -0.56 3.70 12.82
N LEU A 75 -1.11 2.67 12.18
CA LEU A 75 -0.62 2.08 10.93
C LEU A 75 -0.75 3.01 9.72
N ALA A 76 -1.87 3.72 9.60
CA ALA A 76 -2.05 4.72 8.52
C ALA A 76 -0.97 5.81 8.60
N ARG A 77 -0.64 6.27 9.81
CA ARG A 77 0.45 7.26 10.02
C ARG A 77 1.83 6.69 9.69
N LEU A 78 2.06 5.40 9.93
CA LEU A 78 3.32 4.75 9.54
C LEU A 78 3.45 4.69 8.01
N TYR A 79 2.36 4.40 7.30
CA TYR A 79 2.32 4.41 5.83
C TYR A 79 2.58 5.81 5.27
N GLU A 80 1.89 6.84 5.78
CA GLU A 80 2.09 8.23 5.32
C GLU A 80 3.53 8.72 5.50
N ARG A 81 4.20 8.26 6.56
CA ARG A 81 5.61 8.54 6.86
C ARG A 81 6.58 7.70 6.02
N GLY A 82 6.11 6.70 5.30
CA GLY A 82 6.94 5.79 4.49
C GLY A 82 7.68 4.74 5.32
N HIS A 83 7.17 4.39 6.50
CA HIS A 83 7.76 3.35 7.35
C HIS A 83 7.24 1.94 7.03
N ILE A 84 6.08 1.85 6.38
CA ILE A 84 5.52 0.61 5.84
C ILE A 84 5.04 0.86 4.41
N THR A 85 5.01 -0.19 3.59
CA THR A 85 4.53 -0.11 2.20
C THR A 85 3.00 -0.18 2.12
N ILE A 86 2.43 0.01 0.93
CA ILE A 86 0.98 -0.11 0.73
C ILE A 86 0.53 -1.57 0.87
N GLU A 87 1.35 -2.52 0.44
CA GLU A 87 1.11 -3.96 0.58
C GLU A 87 1.09 -4.37 2.05
N GLN A 88 2.02 -3.85 2.86
CA GLN A 88 2.04 -4.07 4.30
C GLN A 88 0.83 -3.44 5.00
N LEU A 89 0.37 -2.27 4.54
CA LEU A 89 -0.86 -1.67 5.04
C LEU A 89 -2.09 -2.51 4.70
N ALA A 90 -2.19 -3.02 3.47
CA ALA A 90 -3.27 -3.92 3.06
C ALA A 90 -3.25 -5.23 3.88
N ALA A 91 -2.08 -5.86 4.02
CA ALA A 91 -1.87 -7.03 4.87
C ALA A 91 -2.38 -6.80 6.30
N SER A 92 -2.10 -5.64 6.88
CA SER A 92 -2.57 -5.32 8.23
C SER A 92 -4.10 -5.27 8.35
N GLN A 93 -4.80 -4.82 7.30
CA GLN A 93 -6.27 -4.75 7.26
C GLN A 93 -6.88 -6.14 7.08
N GLU A 94 -6.26 -6.98 6.24
CA GLU A 94 -6.67 -8.39 6.06
C GLU A 94 -6.54 -9.16 7.37
N ILE A 95 -5.38 -9.07 8.03
CA ILE A 95 -5.12 -9.74 9.32
C ILE A 95 -6.14 -9.28 10.38
N ARG A 96 -6.42 -7.97 10.45
CA ARG A 96 -7.41 -7.43 11.40
C ARG A 96 -8.80 -8.00 11.13
N THR A 97 -9.23 -7.99 9.87
CA THR A 97 -10.55 -8.51 9.46
C THR A 97 -10.70 -9.99 9.84
N VAL A 98 -9.69 -10.81 9.57
CA VAL A 98 -9.71 -12.24 9.92
C VAL A 98 -9.69 -12.43 11.43
N GLY A 99 -8.84 -11.68 12.15
CA GLY A 99 -8.73 -11.78 13.60
C GLY A 99 -10.02 -11.38 14.33
N GLU A 100 -10.71 -10.33 13.84
CA GLU A 100 -12.02 -9.90 14.35
C GLU A 100 -13.10 -10.95 14.08
N ARG A 101 -13.14 -11.54 12.87
CA ARG A 101 -14.08 -12.60 12.52
C ARG A 101 -13.93 -13.82 13.43
N ILE A 102 -12.70 -14.35 13.53
CA ILE A 102 -12.42 -15.50 14.41
C ILE A 102 -12.77 -15.17 15.87
N GLY A 103 -12.46 -13.96 16.34
CA GLY A 103 -12.81 -13.52 17.69
C GLY A 103 -14.32 -13.45 17.92
N ALA A 104 -15.09 -12.98 16.94
CA ALA A 104 -16.55 -12.95 16.97
C ALA A 104 -17.13 -14.36 16.96
N ASP A 105 -16.61 -15.27 16.15
CA ASP A 105 -17.06 -16.67 16.08
C ASP A 105 -16.79 -17.43 17.38
N VAL A 106 -15.66 -17.18 18.05
CA VAL A 106 -15.38 -17.72 19.39
C VAL A 106 -16.35 -17.16 20.43
N ALA A 107 -16.67 -15.86 20.35
CA ALA A 107 -17.68 -15.26 21.23
C ALA A 107 -19.07 -15.86 21.00
N ILE A 108 -19.46 -16.11 19.75
CA ILE A 108 -20.71 -16.79 19.39
C ILE A 108 -20.69 -18.26 19.81
N GLY A 109 -19.57 -18.97 19.67
CA GLY A 109 -19.42 -20.38 20.07
C GLY A 109 -19.55 -20.62 21.58
N THR A 110 -19.39 -19.59 22.41
CA THR A 110 -19.73 -19.65 23.85
C THR A 110 -21.24 -19.54 24.13
N VAL A 111 -22.05 -19.23 23.11
CA VAL A 111 -23.51 -19.26 23.12
C VAL A 111 -23.94 -20.40 22.18
N SER A 112 -24.30 -21.55 22.77
CA SER A 112 -24.67 -22.77 22.04
C SER A 112 -25.79 -22.52 21.02
N LEU A 113 -25.44 -22.43 19.74
CA LEU A 113 -26.38 -22.40 18.62
C LEU A 113 -26.11 -23.65 17.76
N GLU A 114 -26.93 -24.69 17.97
CA GLU A 114 -27.03 -25.81 17.04
C GLU A 114 -27.39 -25.27 15.65
N THR A 115 -26.40 -25.19 14.77
CA THR A 115 -26.61 -24.66 13.42
C THR A 115 -26.84 -25.83 12.46
N ARG A 116 -28.10 -26.03 12.06
CA ARG A 116 -28.46 -26.94 10.96
C ARG A 116 -27.79 -26.46 9.67
N VAL A 117 -26.83 -27.24 9.18
CA VAL A 117 -26.19 -27.03 7.88
C VAL A 117 -27.05 -27.70 6.81
N ASP A 118 -27.71 -26.90 5.97
CA ASP A 118 -28.36 -27.36 4.76
C ASP A 118 -27.35 -27.31 3.60
N GLN A 119 -27.02 -28.48 3.03
CA GLN A 119 -26.04 -28.64 1.96
C GLN A 119 -26.71 -28.34 0.60
N SER A 120 -26.73 -27.07 0.20
CA SER A 120 -27.08 -26.69 -1.17
C SER A 120 -25.83 -26.47 -2.02
N ARG A 121 -25.58 -27.40 -2.94
CA ARG A 121 -24.55 -27.36 -3.99
C ARG A 121 -24.89 -26.28 -5.02
N ALA A 122 -24.24 -25.13 -4.94
CA ALA A 122 -24.11 -24.20 -6.05
C ALA A 122 -22.66 -23.72 -6.12
N ILE A 123 -21.97 -24.03 -7.22
CA ILE A 123 -20.68 -23.45 -7.57
C ILE A 123 -20.98 -22.02 -8.05
N ASP A 124 -21.15 -21.11 -7.12
CA ASP A 124 -21.47 -19.69 -7.34
C ASP A 124 -20.40 -18.79 -6.68
N GLY A 125 -20.47 -17.47 -6.85
CA GLY A 125 -19.55 -16.51 -6.23
C GLY A 125 -19.39 -16.70 -4.71
N THR A 126 -20.44 -17.20 -4.06
CA THR A 126 -20.43 -17.58 -2.63
C THR A 126 -19.44 -18.71 -2.30
N PHE A 127 -19.12 -19.61 -3.23
CA PHE A 127 -18.08 -20.63 -3.06
C PHE A 127 -16.69 -19.99 -3.02
N PHE A 128 -16.36 -19.10 -3.96
CA PHE A 128 -15.06 -18.42 -3.99
C PHE A 128 -14.88 -17.48 -2.79
N GLU A 129 -15.94 -16.82 -2.34
CA GLU A 129 -15.95 -16.01 -1.12
C GLU A 129 -15.68 -16.88 0.13
N ARG A 130 -16.35 -18.04 0.25
CA ARG A 130 -16.10 -18.99 1.34
C ARG A 130 -14.68 -19.57 1.29
N LEU A 131 -14.19 -19.88 0.09
CA LEU A 131 -12.85 -20.42 -0.10
C LEU A 131 -11.77 -19.39 0.26
N GLY A 132 -11.95 -18.13 -0.15
CA GLY A 132 -11.10 -17.03 0.27
C GLY A 132 -11.11 -16.83 1.79
N ALA A 133 -12.27 -16.96 2.44
CA ALA A 133 -12.39 -16.89 3.88
C ALA A 133 -11.61 -18.01 4.60
N VAL A 134 -11.73 -19.26 4.13
CA VAL A 134 -10.99 -20.41 4.67
C VAL A 134 -9.49 -20.25 4.49
N ARG A 135 -9.04 -19.84 3.29
CA ARG A 135 -7.61 -19.56 3.03
C ARG A 135 -7.07 -18.51 4.01
N ALA A 136 -7.83 -17.44 4.24
CA ALA A 136 -7.43 -16.39 5.15
C ALA A 136 -7.35 -16.85 6.62
N GLU A 137 -8.25 -17.73 7.08
CA GLU A 137 -8.21 -18.32 8.43
C GLU A 137 -7.03 -19.26 8.64
N VAL A 138 -6.77 -20.14 7.66
CA VAL A 138 -5.61 -21.04 7.70
C VAL A 138 -4.31 -20.22 7.70
N ALA A 139 -4.22 -19.22 6.82
CA ALA A 139 -3.08 -18.30 6.77
C ALA A 139 -2.90 -17.56 8.10
N TYR A 140 -3.98 -17.07 8.71
CA TYR A 140 -3.93 -16.37 10.01
C TYR A 140 -3.46 -17.26 11.14
N THR A 141 -3.91 -18.52 11.18
CA THR A 141 -3.48 -19.47 12.20
C THR A 141 -1.98 -19.75 12.08
N ARG A 142 -1.51 -20.06 10.86
CA ARG A 142 -0.08 -20.29 10.57
C ARG A 142 0.78 -19.07 10.87
N TRP A 143 0.32 -17.90 10.43
CA TRP A 143 0.99 -16.62 10.67
C TRP A 143 1.13 -16.33 12.17
N ARG A 144 0.05 -16.52 12.92
CA ARG A 144 0.02 -16.27 14.37
C ARG A 144 0.95 -17.24 15.13
N GLU A 145 0.99 -18.50 14.72
CA GLU A 145 1.95 -19.47 15.26
C GLU A 145 3.39 -19.06 14.96
N GLU A 146 3.67 -18.62 13.75
CA GLU A 146 5.02 -18.28 13.32
C GLU A 146 5.58 -17.04 14.03
N ILE A 147 4.83 -15.94 14.08
CA ILE A 147 5.23 -14.76 14.86
C ILE A 147 5.27 -15.05 16.37
N GLY A 148 4.49 -16.05 16.80
CA GLY A 148 4.44 -16.56 18.17
C GLY A 148 5.71 -17.27 18.63
N ARG A 149 6.57 -17.73 17.70
CA ARG A 149 7.86 -18.37 18.02
C ARG A 149 8.91 -17.39 18.55
N SER A 150 8.67 -16.09 18.42
CA SER A 150 9.57 -15.08 18.98
C SER A 150 9.56 -15.13 20.52
N ARG A 151 10.66 -14.71 21.16
CA ARG A 151 10.78 -14.67 22.64
C ARG A 151 9.66 -13.86 23.33
N LYS A 152 9.06 -12.90 22.61
CA LYS A 152 8.01 -12.01 23.13
C LYS A 152 6.60 -12.49 22.74
N GLY A 153 6.49 -13.62 22.03
CA GLY A 153 5.25 -14.15 21.50
C GLY A 153 4.62 -13.24 20.42
N ALA A 154 3.38 -13.53 20.05
CA ALA A 154 2.61 -12.76 19.07
C ALA A 154 2.06 -11.43 19.62
N GLY A 155 2.06 -11.26 20.95
CA GLY A 155 1.39 -10.16 21.65
C GLY A 155 1.73 -8.75 21.13
N PRO A 156 3.01 -8.36 21.00
CA PRO A 156 3.39 -7.03 20.51
C PRO A 156 2.84 -6.74 19.11
N VAL A 157 2.89 -7.72 18.20
CA VAL A 157 2.42 -7.57 16.81
C VAL A 157 0.90 -7.43 16.79
N LEU A 158 0.19 -8.28 17.54
CA LEU A 158 -1.26 -8.23 17.61
C LEU A 158 -1.76 -6.90 18.20
N ALA A 159 -1.06 -6.34 19.18
CA ALA A 159 -1.38 -5.01 19.69
C ALA A 159 -1.27 -3.91 18.62
N MET A 160 -0.23 -3.96 17.78
CA MET A 160 -0.07 -2.99 16.69
C MET A 160 -1.08 -3.21 15.56
N VAL A 161 -1.36 -4.46 15.19
CA VAL A 161 -2.19 -4.78 14.00
C VAL A 161 -3.67 -4.79 14.33
N VAL A 162 -4.07 -5.53 15.36
CA VAL A 162 -5.48 -5.71 15.74
C VAL A 162 -5.99 -4.53 16.57
N HIS A 163 -5.23 -4.09 17.56
CA HIS A 163 -5.64 -2.99 18.45
C HIS A 163 -5.18 -1.61 17.99
N ASP A 164 -4.49 -1.54 16.84
CA ASP A 164 -4.00 -0.31 16.24
C ASP A 164 -3.08 0.51 17.17
N GLU A 165 -2.38 -0.14 18.10
CA GLU A 165 -1.46 0.53 19.02
C GLU A 165 -0.20 1.06 18.32
N ALA A 166 0.24 2.26 18.72
CA ALA A 166 1.47 2.85 18.17
C ALA A 166 2.71 2.06 18.61
N CYS A 167 3.72 1.95 17.72
CA CYS A 167 4.98 1.24 18.02
C CYS A 167 5.66 1.72 19.31
N SER A 168 5.54 3.00 19.67
CA SER A 168 6.13 3.54 20.91
C SER A 168 5.38 3.09 22.17
N ALA A 169 4.06 2.95 22.11
CA ALA A 169 3.26 2.39 23.19
C ALA A 169 3.59 0.91 23.40
N VAL A 170 3.69 0.15 22.30
CA VAL A 170 4.09 -1.25 22.31
C VAL A 170 5.54 -1.43 22.77
N ALA A 171 6.46 -0.58 22.32
CA ALA A 171 7.84 -0.61 22.77
C ALA A 171 7.94 -0.45 24.29
N LYS A 172 7.17 0.48 24.87
CA LYS A 172 7.10 0.71 26.31
C LYS A 172 6.50 -0.49 27.06
N HIS A 173 5.35 -1.00 26.61
CA HIS A 173 4.63 -2.07 27.30
C HIS A 173 5.41 -3.40 27.27
N TRP A 174 6.07 -3.73 26.15
CA TRP A 174 6.83 -4.97 26.03
C TRP A 174 8.33 -4.85 26.32
N ASN A 175 8.78 -3.70 26.84
CA ASN A 175 10.16 -3.38 27.17
C ASN A 175 11.14 -3.68 26.01
N MET A 176 10.93 -3.00 24.90
CA MET A 176 11.78 -3.05 23.70
C MET A 176 11.98 -1.65 23.11
N ARG A 177 12.91 -1.50 22.16
CA ARG A 177 13.13 -0.22 21.48
C ARG A 177 12.07 -0.01 20.39
N ASP A 178 11.70 1.24 20.10
CA ASP A 178 10.76 1.58 19.01
C ASP A 178 11.20 1.02 17.65
N ILE A 179 12.50 1.03 17.37
CA ILE A 179 13.07 0.42 16.16
C ILE A 179 12.83 -1.08 16.10
N THR A 180 12.88 -1.76 17.25
CA THR A 180 12.63 -3.21 17.37
C THR A 180 11.15 -3.51 17.19
N ALA A 181 10.26 -2.72 17.81
CA ALA A 181 8.81 -2.87 17.62
C ALA A 181 8.43 -2.68 16.15
N ARG A 182 8.99 -1.66 15.48
CA ARG A 182 8.77 -1.42 14.06
C ARG A 182 9.33 -2.55 13.18
N ALA A 183 10.56 -3.01 13.44
CA ALA A 183 11.15 -4.12 12.69
C ALA A 183 10.33 -5.40 12.85
N LEU A 184 9.81 -5.67 14.05
CA LEU A 184 8.93 -6.80 14.33
C LEU A 184 7.61 -6.68 13.54
N LEU A 185 7.01 -5.49 13.52
CA LEU A 185 5.80 -5.22 12.74
C LEU A 185 6.03 -5.47 11.25
N THR A 186 7.05 -4.84 10.65
CA THR A 186 7.36 -4.97 9.23
C THR A 186 7.61 -6.44 8.86
N SER A 187 8.46 -7.14 9.62
CA SER A 187 8.74 -8.55 9.39
C SER A 187 7.49 -9.43 9.50
N ALA A 188 6.59 -9.14 10.44
CA ALA A 188 5.34 -9.88 10.56
C ALA A 188 4.40 -9.63 9.38
N LEU A 189 4.31 -8.39 8.89
CA LEU A 189 3.48 -8.04 7.73
C LEU A 189 4.02 -8.65 6.43
N ASP A 190 5.34 -8.68 6.24
CA ASP A 190 5.95 -9.37 5.11
C ASP A 190 5.65 -10.87 5.15
N ARG A 191 5.77 -11.48 6.34
CA ARG A 191 5.52 -12.90 6.50
C ARG A 191 4.06 -13.29 6.24
N TRP A 192 3.11 -12.39 6.50
CA TRP A 192 1.72 -12.60 6.09
C TRP A 192 1.58 -12.80 4.59
N GLY A 193 2.24 -11.95 3.79
CA GLY A 193 2.23 -12.06 2.33
C GLY A 193 2.74 -13.41 1.84
N ASP A 194 3.88 -13.86 2.40
CA ASP A 194 4.46 -15.17 2.09
C ASP A 194 3.49 -16.31 2.44
N ILE A 195 2.96 -16.33 3.67
CA ILE A 195 2.07 -17.39 4.16
C ILE A 195 0.75 -17.41 3.37
N MET A 196 0.22 -16.24 3.01
CA MET A 196 -0.98 -16.16 2.19
C MET A 196 -0.72 -16.73 0.80
N GLY A 197 0.42 -16.41 0.18
CA GLY A 197 0.84 -17.01 -1.09
C GLY A 197 0.96 -18.53 -1.00
N GLU A 198 1.68 -19.03 0.00
CA GLU A 198 1.83 -20.47 0.28
C GLU A 198 0.46 -21.15 0.49
N THR A 199 -0.44 -20.52 1.24
CA THR A 199 -1.76 -21.06 1.58
C THR A 199 -2.69 -21.07 0.37
N CYS A 200 -2.68 -20.01 -0.45
CA CYS A 200 -3.42 -19.97 -1.71
C CYS A 200 -2.99 -21.10 -2.64
N SER A 201 -1.68 -21.31 -2.83
CA SER A 201 -1.17 -22.40 -3.67
C SER A 201 -1.53 -23.79 -3.13
N ALA A 202 -1.37 -24.01 -1.83
CA ALA A 202 -1.65 -25.32 -1.22
C ALA A 202 -3.13 -25.70 -1.23
N ILE A 203 -4.02 -24.73 -0.95
CA ILE A 203 -5.46 -24.97 -0.92
C ILE A 203 -6.02 -25.08 -2.34
N GLU A 204 -5.54 -24.28 -3.29
CA GLU A 204 -5.91 -24.43 -4.71
C GLU A 204 -5.61 -25.84 -5.25
N GLU A 205 -4.44 -26.40 -4.94
CA GLU A 205 -4.11 -27.79 -5.31
C GLU A 205 -5.07 -28.80 -4.65
N ALA A 206 -5.32 -28.67 -3.34
CA ALA A 206 -6.22 -29.56 -2.62
C ALA A 206 -7.68 -29.46 -3.09
N ASP A 207 -8.17 -28.26 -3.40
CA ASP A 207 -9.52 -28.02 -3.91
C ASP A 207 -9.69 -28.61 -5.31
N LEU A 208 -8.72 -28.40 -6.21
CA LEU A 208 -8.73 -28.98 -7.56
C LEU A 208 -8.74 -30.50 -7.50
N LEU A 209 -7.98 -31.11 -6.59
CA LEU A 209 -7.97 -32.55 -6.35
C LEU A 209 -9.29 -33.06 -5.76
N ALA A 210 -9.89 -32.33 -4.81
CA ALA A 210 -11.19 -32.68 -4.23
C ALA A 210 -12.33 -32.57 -5.25
N MET A 211 -12.29 -31.57 -6.15
CA MET A 211 -13.20 -31.43 -7.28
C MET A 211 -13.04 -32.57 -8.29
N GLN A 212 -11.80 -32.95 -8.63
CA GLN A 212 -11.53 -34.07 -9.55
C GLN A 212 -11.95 -35.43 -8.95
N ALA A 213 -11.90 -35.56 -7.63
CA ALA A 213 -12.32 -36.76 -6.90
C ALA A 213 -13.83 -36.83 -6.60
N GLY A 214 -14.60 -35.77 -6.88
CA GLY A 214 -16.05 -35.72 -6.63
C GLY A 214 -16.44 -35.73 -5.14
N LEU A 215 -15.52 -35.31 -4.25
CA LEU A 215 -15.69 -35.36 -2.79
C LEU A 215 -16.33 -34.09 -2.20
N LEU A 216 -16.78 -33.15 -3.04
CA LEU A 216 -17.50 -31.92 -2.71
C LEU A 216 -18.81 -31.84 -3.51
#